data_AF-A0A7L3U6G8-F1
#
_entry.id   AF-A0A7L3U6G8-F1
#
_cell.length_a   1.000
_cell.length_b   1.000
_cell.length_c   1.000
_cell.angle_alpha   90.00
_cell.angle_beta   90.00
_cell.angle_gamma   90.00
#
_symmetry.space_group_name_H-M   'P 1'
#
loop_
_entity.id
_entity.type
_entity.pdbx_description
1 polymer ?
#
loop_
_entity_poly.entity_id
_entity_poly.type
_entity_poly.pdbx_seq_one_letter_code
_entity_poly.pdbx_strand_id
1 'polypeptide(L)'
;AGGCCCCLAAALPLLLLLLPAGCPVRAQNDTEPIVLEGKCLVVCDSSPSADGAITSSLGISVRSGSAKVAFSATRSTNHEPSEMSNRTMTIYFDQVLVNIGNHFDLASSIFVAPRKGIYSFSFHVVKVYNRQTIQVSLMQNGYPVISAFAGDQDVTREAASNGVLLHMEREDKVHLKLERGNLMGGWKYSTFSGFLVFPL
;
A
#
# COMPACT_ATOMS: atom_id res chain seq x y z
N ALA A 1 -2.91 -55.79 64.52
CA ALA A 1 -3.00 -57.25 64.73
C ALA A 1 -2.80 -57.93 63.38
N GLY A 2 -1.93 -58.95 63.29
CA GLY A 2 -1.69 -59.79 62.10
C GLY A 2 -1.06 -59.08 60.87
N GLY A 3 -0.01 -59.59 60.23
CA GLY A 3 0.86 -60.74 60.54
C GLY A 3 1.56 -61.30 59.29
N CYS A 4 2.82 -61.76 59.46
CA CYS A 4 3.64 -62.56 58.52
C CYS A 4 3.99 -61.93 57.13
N CYS A 5 5.27 -61.84 56.73
CA CYS A 5 6.24 -62.90 56.36
C CYS A 5 5.96 -63.48 54.94
N CYS A 6 6.93 -63.73 54.05
CA CYS A 6 8.37 -63.93 54.25
C CYS A 6 9.26 -63.55 53.04
N CYS A 7 10.57 -63.46 53.30
CA CYS A 7 11.76 -63.81 52.47
C CYS A 7 11.51 -64.24 51.00
N LEU A 8 12.19 -63.71 49.98
CA LEU A 8 13.61 -63.95 49.58
C LEU A 8 13.94 -63.06 48.34
N ALA A 9 15.16 -62.87 47.81
CA ALA A 9 16.49 -63.43 48.11
C ALA A 9 17.60 -62.35 48.04
N ALA A 10 18.71 -62.58 47.31
CA ALA A 10 19.85 -61.69 47.07
C ALA A 10 20.29 -61.66 45.60
N ALA A 11 20.92 -60.58 45.13
CA ALA A 11 22.26 -60.60 44.48
C ALA A 11 22.71 -59.22 43.94
N LEU A 12 23.94 -58.86 44.31
CA LEU A 12 24.98 -57.94 43.77
C LEU A 12 24.73 -56.99 42.56
N PRO A 13 25.52 -55.89 42.47
CA PRO A 13 25.24 -54.75 41.58
C PRO A 13 25.83 -54.91 40.17
N LEU A 14 25.21 -54.25 39.18
CA LEU A 14 25.87 -53.93 37.92
C LEU A 14 25.65 -52.45 37.55
N LEU A 15 26.75 -51.76 37.27
CA LEU A 15 26.81 -50.35 36.93
C LEU A 15 26.26 -50.13 35.51
N LEU A 16 25.15 -49.38 35.37
CA LEU A 16 24.63 -48.93 34.08
C LEU A 16 24.65 -47.40 34.01
N LEU A 17 25.34 -46.88 33.00
CA LEU A 17 25.57 -45.46 32.78
C LEU A 17 24.25 -44.72 32.49
N LEU A 18 23.92 -43.74 33.32
CA LEU A 18 22.85 -42.79 33.03
C LEU A 18 23.32 -41.82 31.94
N LEU A 19 22.82 -42.02 30.72
CA LEU A 19 22.85 -41.02 29.67
C LEU A 19 22.07 -39.77 30.11
N PRO A 20 22.55 -38.53 29.86
CA PRO A 20 21.77 -37.34 30.14
C PRO A 20 20.57 -37.31 29.19
N ALA A 21 19.36 -37.39 29.76
CA ALA A 21 18.13 -37.17 29.01
C ALA A 21 18.12 -35.71 28.52
N GLY A 22 18.37 -35.51 27.23
CA GLY A 22 18.32 -34.19 26.61
C GLY A 22 16.93 -33.59 26.77
N CYS A 23 16.83 -32.46 27.48
CA CYS A 23 15.58 -31.73 27.59
C CYS A 23 15.10 -31.34 26.18
N PRO A 24 13.85 -31.64 25.79
CA PRO A 24 13.31 -31.11 24.56
C PRO A 24 13.12 -29.60 24.74
N VAL A 25 14.02 -28.81 24.16
CA VAL A 25 13.82 -27.37 24.02
C VAL A 25 12.65 -27.18 23.07
N ARG A 26 11.46 -27.00 23.65
CA ARG A 26 10.27 -26.56 22.92
C ARG A 26 10.53 -25.12 22.49
N ALA A 27 11.08 -24.95 21.29
CA ALA A 27 11.19 -23.66 20.63
C ALA A 27 9.78 -23.12 20.39
N GLN A 28 9.30 -22.31 21.33
CA GLN A 28 8.00 -21.67 21.23
C GLN A 28 8.18 -20.42 20.37
N ASN A 29 7.98 -20.59 19.06
CA ASN A 29 7.96 -19.50 18.09
C ASN A 29 6.66 -18.71 18.25
N ASP A 30 6.49 -18.06 19.40
CA ASP A 30 5.41 -17.10 19.69
C ASP A 30 5.69 -15.79 18.95
N THR A 31 5.64 -15.88 17.63
CA THR A 31 5.50 -14.72 16.76
C THR A 31 4.01 -14.41 16.71
N GLU A 32 3.54 -13.56 17.63
CA GLU A 32 2.20 -12.98 17.50
C GLU A 32 2.11 -12.29 16.12
N PRO A 33 1.06 -12.56 15.33
CA PRO A 33 0.94 -11.96 14.01
C PRO A 33 0.74 -10.46 14.16
N ILE A 34 1.69 -9.67 13.67
CA ILE A 34 1.51 -8.22 13.56
C ILE A 34 0.36 -7.99 12.58
N VAL A 35 -0.80 -7.58 13.11
CA VAL A 35 -1.96 -7.18 12.31
C VAL A 35 -1.61 -5.85 11.64
N LEU A 36 -1.11 -5.93 10.42
CA LEU A 36 -0.94 -4.76 9.56
C LEU A 36 -2.33 -4.30 9.09
N GLU A 37 -2.93 -3.37 9.83
CA GLU A 37 -4.15 -2.67 9.41
C GLU A 37 -3.85 -1.75 8.22
N GLY A 38 -3.81 -2.32 7.02
CA GLY A 38 -3.56 -1.60 5.79
C GLY A 38 -3.37 -2.50 4.56
N LYS A 39 -3.39 -1.90 3.37
CA LYS A 39 -3.06 -2.59 2.13
C LYS A 39 -1.53 -2.70 2.00
N CYS A 40 -0.95 -3.80 2.46
CA CYS A 40 0.46 -4.11 2.22
C CYS A 40 0.66 -4.67 0.80
N LEU A 41 1.66 -4.14 0.07
CA LEU A 41 2.16 -4.75 -1.16
C LEU A 41 3.56 -5.29 -0.91
N VAL A 42 3.73 -6.60 -1.02
CA VAL A 42 5.04 -7.24 -0.97
C VAL A 42 5.55 -7.42 -2.41
N VAL A 43 6.63 -6.70 -2.75
CA VAL A 43 7.33 -6.85 -4.03
C VAL A 43 8.56 -7.72 -3.81
N CYS A 44 8.44 -9.02 -4.07
CA CYS A 44 9.58 -9.94 -4.04
C CYS A 44 10.40 -9.77 -5.32
N ASP A 45 11.64 -9.29 -5.25
CA ASP A 45 12.56 -9.44 -6.37
C ASP A 45 13.14 -10.85 -6.38
N SER A 46 12.64 -11.70 -7.27
CA SER A 46 13.29 -12.98 -7.54
C SER A 46 14.64 -12.71 -8.22
N SER A 47 15.69 -12.70 -7.41
CA SER A 47 17.05 -12.89 -7.90
C SER A 47 17.29 -14.38 -8.12
N PRO A 48 17.27 -14.90 -9.36
CA PRO A 48 17.92 -16.17 -9.61
C PRO A 48 19.42 -15.95 -9.33
N SER A 49 19.91 -16.58 -8.26
CA SER A 49 21.34 -16.79 -8.08
C SER A 49 21.89 -17.44 -9.34
N ALA A 50 22.97 -16.88 -9.88
CA ALA A 50 23.44 -17.20 -11.22
C ALA A 50 24.10 -18.59 -11.27
N ASP A 51 23.30 -19.63 -11.52
CA ASP A 51 23.76 -20.94 -11.97
C ASP A 51 23.15 -21.30 -13.32
N GLY A 52 23.94 -21.11 -14.38
CA GLY A 52 24.03 -22.04 -15.52
C GLY A 52 22.88 -22.18 -16.52
N ALA A 53 21.68 -21.62 -16.30
CA ALA A 53 20.54 -21.85 -17.19
C ALA A 53 20.13 -20.62 -18.00
N ILE A 54 20.51 -20.58 -19.29
CA ILE A 54 19.91 -19.67 -20.28
C ILE A 54 18.49 -20.14 -20.57
N THR A 55 17.55 -19.79 -19.69
CA THR A 55 16.13 -19.74 -20.05
C THR A 55 15.81 -18.30 -20.40
N SER A 56 15.34 -18.08 -21.64
CA SER A 56 14.76 -16.81 -22.07
C SER A 56 13.38 -16.64 -21.42
N SER A 57 13.37 -16.49 -20.09
CA SER A 57 12.15 -16.16 -19.37
C SER A 57 11.66 -14.81 -19.87
N LEU A 58 10.38 -14.72 -20.20
CA LEU A 58 9.66 -13.44 -20.42
C LEU A 58 9.47 -12.68 -19.09
N GLY A 59 10.32 -12.94 -18.09
CA GLY A 59 10.30 -12.32 -16.79
C GLY A 59 10.73 -10.87 -16.92
N ILE A 60 9.77 -9.96 -16.83
CA ILE A 60 10.03 -8.52 -16.77
C ILE A 60 10.78 -8.24 -15.46
N SER A 61 12.11 -8.28 -15.53
CA SER A 61 12.94 -8.13 -14.34
C SER A 61 12.77 -6.74 -13.76
N VAL A 62 12.43 -6.68 -12.46
CA VAL A 62 12.37 -5.45 -11.64
C VAL A 62 13.73 -4.73 -11.57
N ARG A 63 14.80 -5.36 -12.09
CA ARG A 63 16.12 -4.76 -12.31
C ARG A 63 16.16 -3.76 -13.48
N SER A 64 15.22 -3.83 -14.43
CA SER A 64 15.11 -2.76 -15.44
C SER A 64 14.64 -1.47 -14.76
N GLY A 65 15.40 -0.38 -14.92
CA GLY A 65 15.01 0.93 -14.39
C GLY A 65 13.63 1.40 -14.87
N SER A 66 13.16 0.92 -16.04
CA SER A 66 11.84 1.19 -16.62
C SER A 66 10.68 0.35 -16.04
N ALA A 67 10.95 -0.52 -15.06
CA ALA A 67 9.92 -1.30 -14.36
C ALA A 67 9.49 -0.67 -13.02
N LYS A 68 10.19 0.37 -12.55
CA LYS A 68 9.87 1.08 -11.30
C LYS A 68 9.15 2.38 -11.64
N VAL A 69 7.88 2.46 -11.29
CA VAL A 69 7.03 3.65 -11.49
C VAL A 69 6.22 3.89 -10.23
N ALA A 70 6.40 5.06 -9.61
CA ALA A 70 5.67 5.44 -8.41
C ALA A 70 5.63 6.96 -8.27
N PHE A 71 4.51 7.51 -7.82
CA PHE A 71 4.40 8.91 -7.42
C PHE A 71 3.63 9.07 -6.12
N SER A 72 3.89 10.17 -5.43
CA SER A 72 3.15 10.61 -4.25
C SER A 72 3.21 12.13 -4.18
N ALA A 73 2.04 12.77 -4.11
CA ALA A 73 1.87 14.21 -4.08
C ALA A 73 0.94 14.63 -2.94
N THR A 74 1.16 15.82 -2.40
CA THR A 74 0.43 16.37 -1.25
C THR A 74 0.07 17.85 -1.46
N ARG A 75 -1.00 18.28 -0.78
CA ARG A 75 -1.38 19.70 -0.67
C ARG A 75 -0.80 20.26 0.63
N SER A 76 0.20 21.13 0.55
CA SER A 76 0.88 21.68 1.73
C SER A 76 0.24 22.99 2.23
N THR A 77 -0.61 23.63 1.41
CA THR A 77 -1.19 24.95 1.65
C THR A 77 -2.72 24.95 1.72
N ASN A 78 -3.29 25.90 2.48
CA ASN A 78 -4.73 26.22 2.48
C ASN A 78 -5.09 27.27 1.40
N HIS A 79 -4.28 27.42 0.35
CA HIS A 79 -4.60 28.38 -0.71
C HIS A 79 -5.87 27.94 -1.45
N GLU A 80 -6.73 28.91 -1.72
CA GLU A 80 -7.93 28.79 -2.53
C GLU A 80 -7.65 28.19 -3.92
N PRO A 81 -8.65 27.59 -4.59
CA PRO A 81 -8.51 27.14 -5.96
C PRO A 81 -8.13 28.29 -6.90
N SER A 82 -7.15 28.04 -7.77
CA SER A 82 -6.83 28.98 -8.85
C SER A 82 -8.00 29.09 -9.84
N GLU A 83 -8.03 30.17 -10.64
CA GLU A 83 -9.04 30.32 -11.69
C GLU A 83 -9.04 29.12 -12.66
N MET A 84 -7.86 28.56 -12.97
CA MET A 84 -7.73 27.35 -13.77
C MET A 84 -8.40 26.15 -13.08
N SER A 85 -8.18 25.96 -11.78
CA SER A 85 -8.80 24.87 -11.01
C SER A 85 -10.32 25.00 -10.92
N ASN A 86 -10.86 26.22 -10.80
CA ASN A 86 -12.30 26.45 -10.86
C ASN A 86 -12.91 26.19 -12.25
N ARG A 87 -12.11 26.28 -13.34
CA ARG A 87 -12.56 25.98 -14.70
C ARG A 87 -12.46 24.48 -15.05
N THR A 88 -11.36 23.81 -14.68
CA THR A 88 -11.15 22.39 -14.97
C THR A 88 -11.80 21.45 -13.96
N MET A 89 -12.04 21.94 -12.74
CA MET A 89 -12.33 21.16 -11.54
C MET A 89 -11.27 20.10 -11.20
N THR A 90 -10.07 20.18 -11.77
CA THR A 90 -8.93 19.33 -11.39
C THR A 90 -8.46 19.73 -9.98
N ILE A 91 -8.18 18.72 -9.15
CA ILE A 91 -7.64 18.91 -7.80
C ILE A 91 -6.12 18.94 -7.88
N TYR A 92 -5.52 20.08 -7.56
CA TYR A 92 -4.08 20.29 -7.67
C TYR A 92 -3.34 19.98 -6.37
N PHE A 93 -2.14 19.45 -6.53
CA PHE A 93 -1.16 19.23 -5.46
C PHE A 93 0.01 20.19 -5.69
N ASP A 94 0.65 20.68 -4.62
CA ASP A 94 1.75 21.66 -4.72
C ASP A 94 3.12 21.08 -4.33
N GLN A 95 3.13 19.91 -3.69
CA GLN A 95 4.34 19.24 -3.25
C GLN A 95 4.38 17.80 -3.77
N VAL A 96 5.51 17.38 -4.34
CA VAL A 96 5.78 15.99 -4.74
C VAL A 96 6.76 15.38 -3.76
N LEU A 97 6.39 14.23 -3.18
CA LEU A 97 7.23 13.45 -2.27
C LEU A 97 7.99 12.34 -3.00
N VAL A 98 7.37 11.76 -4.03
CA VAL A 98 7.94 10.67 -4.84
C VAL A 98 7.53 10.89 -6.31
N ASN A 99 8.45 10.67 -7.26
CA ASN A 99 8.16 10.68 -8.70
C ASN A 99 9.15 9.78 -9.48
N ILE A 100 9.18 8.49 -9.15
CA ILE A 100 10.05 7.52 -9.82
C ILE A 100 9.59 7.37 -11.28
N GLY A 101 10.47 7.76 -12.20
CA GLY A 101 10.22 7.82 -13.65
C GLY A 101 9.76 9.19 -14.17
N ASN A 102 9.46 10.16 -13.30
CA ASN A 102 8.94 11.49 -13.68
C ASN A 102 7.64 11.44 -14.50
N HIS A 103 6.73 10.54 -14.13
CA HIS A 103 5.47 10.27 -14.83
C HIS A 103 4.25 10.97 -14.23
N PHE A 104 4.43 11.67 -13.10
CA PHE A 104 3.45 12.62 -12.57
C PHE A 104 3.91 14.05 -12.89
N ASP A 105 3.09 14.81 -13.63
CA ASP A 105 3.29 16.24 -13.83
C ASP A 105 2.64 17.02 -12.70
N LEU A 106 3.45 17.78 -11.96
CA LEU A 106 2.98 18.64 -10.87
C LEU A 106 2.09 19.78 -11.37
N ALA A 107 2.39 20.38 -12.53
CA ALA A 107 1.72 21.58 -13.01
C ALA A 107 0.25 21.31 -13.38
N SER A 108 -0.03 20.15 -13.99
CA SER A 108 -1.39 19.68 -14.25
C SER A 108 -1.97 18.78 -13.15
N SER A 109 -1.13 18.25 -12.25
CA SER A 109 -1.48 17.18 -11.29
C SER A 109 -2.04 15.91 -11.95
N ILE A 110 -1.48 15.56 -13.12
CA ILE A 110 -1.84 14.38 -13.92
C ILE A 110 -0.71 13.35 -13.88
N PHE A 111 -1.05 12.10 -13.61
CA PHE A 111 -0.20 10.94 -13.87
C PHE A 111 -0.42 10.44 -15.31
N VAL A 112 0.67 10.10 -16.02
CA VAL A 112 0.63 9.50 -17.36
C VAL A 112 1.31 8.14 -17.31
N ALA A 113 0.61 7.07 -17.68
CA ALA A 113 1.19 5.72 -17.65
C ALA A 113 2.28 5.56 -18.73
N PRO A 114 3.54 5.26 -18.37
CA PRO A 114 4.63 5.10 -19.35
C PRO A 114 4.59 3.78 -20.12
N ARG A 115 3.76 2.82 -19.69
CA ARG A 115 3.65 1.48 -20.27
C ARG A 115 2.34 0.80 -19.85
N LYS A 116 1.98 -0.26 -20.57
CA LYS A 116 0.90 -1.16 -20.19
C LYS A 116 1.18 -1.84 -18.84
N GLY A 117 0.16 -1.95 -17.99
CA GLY A 117 0.28 -2.65 -16.71
C GLY A 117 -0.93 -2.47 -15.79
N ILE A 118 -0.85 -3.09 -14.61
CA ILE A 118 -1.78 -2.85 -13.50
C ILE A 118 -1.15 -1.84 -12.55
N TYR A 119 -1.85 -0.73 -12.33
CA TYR A 119 -1.46 0.35 -11.44
C TYR A 119 -2.36 0.40 -10.21
N SER A 120 -1.78 0.76 -9.06
CA SER A 120 -2.54 1.07 -7.84
C SER A 120 -2.63 2.57 -7.69
N PHE A 121 -3.81 3.09 -7.34
CA PHE A 121 -4.02 4.49 -6.98
C PHE A 121 -4.76 4.61 -5.66
N SER A 122 -4.36 5.59 -4.84
CA SER A 122 -5.04 5.95 -3.60
C SER A 122 -5.07 7.46 -3.45
N PHE A 123 -6.19 7.99 -2.98
CA PHE A 123 -6.33 9.42 -2.69
C PHE A 123 -7.11 9.66 -1.41
N HIS A 124 -6.77 10.77 -0.75
CA HIS A 124 -7.48 11.31 0.39
C HIS A 124 -7.56 12.82 0.18
N VAL A 125 -8.75 13.34 -0.15
CA VAL A 125 -8.95 14.80 -0.28
C VAL A 125 -9.56 15.31 1.01
N VAL A 126 -8.72 15.96 1.81
CA VAL A 126 -9.07 16.55 3.10
C VAL A 126 -9.59 17.96 2.87
N LYS A 127 -10.78 18.28 3.40
CA LYS A 127 -11.31 19.65 3.44
C LYS A 127 -11.51 20.10 4.88
N VAL A 128 -11.12 21.33 5.17
CA VAL A 128 -11.35 22.01 6.44
C VAL A 128 -12.45 23.04 6.24
N TYR A 129 -13.37 23.19 7.20
CA TYR A 129 -14.53 24.09 7.12
C TYR A 129 -15.49 23.74 5.97
N ASN A 130 -16.01 22.52 5.98
CA ASN A 130 -17.03 22.13 5.02
C ASN A 130 -18.46 22.46 5.51
N ARG A 131 -19.30 22.92 4.60
CA ARG A 131 -20.78 23.05 4.76
C ARG A 131 -21.53 22.49 3.54
N GLN A 132 -20.82 21.85 2.61
CA GLN A 132 -21.36 21.38 1.33
C GLN A 132 -20.69 20.07 0.95
N THR A 133 -21.48 19.02 0.70
CA THR A 133 -20.95 17.73 0.27
C THR A 133 -20.11 17.86 -1.00
N ILE A 134 -18.85 17.43 -0.92
CA ILE A 134 -17.95 17.30 -2.06
C ILE A 134 -18.02 15.89 -2.64
N GLN A 135 -17.84 15.78 -3.96
CA GLN A 135 -17.62 14.52 -4.66
C GLN A 135 -16.29 14.61 -5.39
N VAL A 136 -15.37 13.71 -5.05
CA VAL A 136 -14.06 13.60 -5.70
C VAL A 136 -14.02 12.29 -6.47
N SER A 137 -13.71 12.37 -7.76
CA SER A 137 -13.59 11.21 -8.63
C SER A 137 -12.18 11.08 -9.18
N LEU A 138 -11.67 9.84 -9.19
CA LEU A 138 -10.47 9.49 -9.94
C LEU A 138 -10.88 9.26 -11.39
N MET A 139 -10.29 10.04 -12.29
CA MET A 139 -10.58 10.04 -13.71
C MET A 139 -9.52 9.25 -14.47
N GLN A 140 -9.90 8.37 -15.40
CA GLN A 140 -9.02 7.81 -16.44
C GLN A 140 -9.47 8.39 -17.78
N ASN A 141 -8.56 9.05 -18.51
CA ASN A 141 -8.81 9.62 -19.84
C ASN A 141 -10.09 10.51 -19.92
N GLY A 142 -10.47 11.15 -18.80
CA GLY A 142 -11.65 12.02 -18.71
C GLY A 142 -12.93 11.34 -18.22
N TYR A 143 -12.94 10.02 -18.03
CA TYR A 143 -14.08 9.26 -17.49
C TYR A 143 -13.87 8.91 -16.00
N PRO A 144 -14.90 9.02 -15.14
CA PRO A 144 -14.77 8.66 -13.72
C PRO A 144 -14.71 7.15 -13.54
N VAL A 145 -13.75 6.69 -12.72
CA VAL A 145 -13.52 5.25 -12.42
C VAL A 145 -14.03 4.89 -11.03
N ILE A 146 -13.68 5.69 -10.03
CA ILE A 146 -14.17 5.59 -8.64
C ILE A 146 -14.41 6.98 -8.08
N SER A 147 -15.38 7.10 -7.17
CA SER A 147 -15.72 8.34 -6.48
C SER A 147 -15.61 8.18 -4.96
N ALA A 148 -15.42 9.30 -4.27
CA ALA A 148 -15.49 9.43 -2.82
C ALA A 148 -16.30 10.69 -2.47
N PHE A 149 -16.95 10.67 -1.31
CA PHE A 149 -17.74 11.77 -0.79
C PHE A 149 -17.23 12.19 0.58
N ALA A 150 -17.38 13.47 0.89
CA ALA A 150 -17.22 14.04 2.23
C ALA A 150 -18.23 15.18 2.36
N GLY A 151 -18.98 15.24 3.45
CA GLY A 151 -20.00 16.27 3.66
C GLY A 151 -20.86 16.05 4.88
N ASP A 152 -20.38 16.50 6.03
CA ASP A 152 -21.17 16.75 7.22
C ASP A 152 -21.67 18.22 7.23
N GLN A 153 -22.78 18.47 7.94
CA GLN A 153 -23.33 19.82 8.10
C GLN A 153 -22.69 20.55 9.30
N ASP A 154 -22.24 19.79 10.29
CA ASP A 154 -21.46 20.30 11.41
C ASP A 154 -20.01 20.57 11.00
N VAL A 155 -19.36 21.55 11.64
CA VAL A 155 -18.09 22.14 11.18
C VAL A 155 -16.90 21.22 11.50
N THR A 156 -16.83 20.09 10.79
CA THR A 156 -15.81 19.06 10.96
C THR A 156 -14.72 19.14 9.88
N ARG A 157 -13.66 18.35 10.07
CA ARG A 157 -12.66 18.06 9.04
C ARG A 157 -12.96 16.69 8.48
N GLU A 158 -13.13 16.61 7.17
CA GLU A 158 -13.50 15.37 6.50
C GLU A 158 -12.53 15.05 5.37
N ALA A 159 -12.47 13.77 4.98
CA ALA A 159 -11.58 13.28 3.94
C ALA A 159 -12.32 12.38 2.95
N ALA A 160 -12.55 12.87 1.72
CA ALA A 160 -13.04 12.05 0.63
C ALA A 160 -11.92 11.08 0.20
N SER A 161 -12.04 9.81 0.61
CA SER A 161 -10.97 8.81 0.55
C SER A 161 -11.39 7.57 -0.24
N ASN A 162 -10.61 7.15 -1.23
CA ASN A 162 -10.83 5.91 -1.97
C ASN A 162 -9.54 5.46 -2.71
N GLY A 163 -9.50 4.24 -3.25
CA GLY A 163 -8.37 3.72 -4.02
C GLY A 163 -8.68 2.42 -4.76
N VAL A 164 -8.07 2.24 -5.94
CA VAL A 164 -8.42 1.23 -6.94
C VAL A 164 -7.17 0.61 -7.59
N LEU A 165 -7.28 -0.62 -8.08
CA LEU A 165 -6.34 -1.22 -9.03
C LEU A 165 -6.89 -1.05 -10.45
N LEU A 166 -6.09 -0.46 -11.34
CA LEU A 166 -6.52 -0.06 -12.67
C LEU A 166 -5.59 -0.62 -13.75
N HIS A 167 -6.17 -1.24 -14.78
CA HIS A 167 -5.44 -1.55 -16.01
C HIS A 167 -5.27 -0.26 -16.81
N MET A 168 -4.02 0.07 -17.16
CA MET A 168 -3.69 1.23 -17.98
C MET A 168 -2.88 0.80 -19.20
N GLU A 169 -3.11 1.48 -20.31
CA GLU A 169 -2.24 1.46 -21.49
C GLU A 169 -1.18 2.58 -21.42
N ARG A 170 -0.18 2.55 -22.30
CA ARG A 170 0.77 3.66 -22.43
C ARG A 170 0.05 4.94 -22.88
N GLU A 171 0.43 6.07 -22.28
CA GLU A 171 -0.17 7.41 -22.43
C GLU A 171 -1.55 7.61 -21.77
N ASP A 172 -2.10 6.60 -21.08
CA ASP A 172 -3.32 6.78 -20.27
C ASP A 172 -3.08 7.81 -19.16
N LYS A 173 -4.06 8.72 -18.98
CA LYS A 173 -3.97 9.84 -18.04
C LYS A 173 -4.90 9.65 -16.86
N VAL A 174 -4.35 9.75 -15.65
CA VAL A 174 -5.11 9.67 -14.39
C VAL A 174 -4.91 10.93 -13.56
N HIS A 175 -6.03 11.48 -13.07
CA HIS A 175 -6.05 12.64 -12.17
C HIS A 175 -7.30 12.63 -11.29
N LEU A 176 -7.33 13.52 -10.30
CA LEU A 176 -8.52 13.72 -9.46
C LEU A 176 -9.32 14.93 -9.93
N LYS A 177 -10.64 14.77 -9.99
CA LYS A 177 -11.58 15.83 -10.36
C LYS A 177 -12.64 15.99 -9.26
N LEU A 178 -12.96 17.24 -8.95
CA LEU A 178 -14.09 17.61 -8.11
C LEU A 178 -15.35 17.63 -8.98
N GLU A 179 -16.19 16.61 -8.88
CA GLU A 179 -17.44 16.55 -9.66
C GLU A 179 -18.58 17.32 -9.00
N ARG A 180 -18.52 17.53 -7.68
CA ARG A 180 -19.54 18.29 -6.92
C ARG A 180 -18.91 19.05 -5.76
N GLY A 181 -19.46 20.22 -5.46
CA GLY A 181 -19.04 21.08 -4.36
C GLY A 181 -17.94 22.07 -4.77
N ASN A 182 -17.16 22.53 -3.78
CA ASN A 182 -15.99 23.39 -3.96
C ASN A 182 -14.90 23.01 -2.94
N LEU A 183 -13.68 23.50 -3.15
CA LEU A 183 -12.57 23.39 -2.18
C LEU A 183 -12.23 24.75 -1.55
N MET A 184 -13.25 25.60 -1.31
CA MET A 184 -13.07 26.85 -0.56
C MET A 184 -12.62 26.56 0.87
N GLY A 185 -11.75 27.40 1.43
CA GLY A 185 -11.03 27.16 2.68
C GLY A 185 -9.73 26.35 2.51
N GLY A 186 -9.44 25.89 1.28
CA GLY A 186 -8.29 25.07 0.96
C GLY A 186 -8.47 23.58 1.30
N TRP A 187 -7.54 22.77 0.78
CA TRP A 187 -7.56 21.30 0.92
C TRP A 187 -6.22 20.74 1.43
N LYS A 188 -5.55 21.47 2.34
CA LYS A 188 -4.28 21.05 2.95
C LYS A 188 -4.40 19.66 3.59
N TYR A 189 -3.29 18.93 3.58
CA TYR A 189 -3.18 17.52 3.99
C TYR A 189 -3.83 16.52 3.04
N SER A 190 -4.44 16.97 1.93
CA SER A 190 -4.83 16.06 0.85
C SER A 190 -3.63 15.35 0.26
N THR A 191 -3.81 14.08 -0.09
CA THR A 191 -2.78 13.22 -0.70
C THR A 191 -3.32 12.53 -1.94
N PHE A 192 -2.44 12.32 -2.92
CA PHE A 192 -2.70 11.48 -4.09
C PHE A 192 -1.42 10.72 -4.45
N SER A 193 -1.53 9.40 -4.55
CA SER A 193 -0.39 8.53 -4.82
C SER A 193 -0.79 7.36 -5.71
N GLY A 194 0.22 6.78 -6.36
CA GLY A 194 0.05 5.58 -7.15
C GLY A 194 1.35 5.01 -7.67
N PHE A 195 1.31 3.76 -8.10
CA PHE A 195 2.49 3.02 -8.56
C PHE A 195 2.12 1.87 -9.49
N LEU A 196 3.06 1.44 -10.32
CA LEU A 196 2.94 0.22 -11.12
C LEU A 196 3.07 -1.01 -10.21
N VAL A 197 2.05 -1.86 -10.17
CA VAL A 197 2.07 -3.13 -9.43
C VAL A 197 2.88 -4.16 -10.21
N PHE A 198 2.52 -4.34 -11.48
CA PHE A 198 3.29 -5.11 -12.46
C PHE A 198 2.94 -4.67 -13.89
N PRO A 199 3.93 -4.63 -14.80
CA PRO A 199 3.69 -4.42 -16.22
C PRO A 199 3.05 -5.64 -16.89
N LEU A 200 2.41 -5.39 -18.03
CA LEU A 200 1.80 -6.39 -18.93
C LEU A 200 2.41 -6.29 -20.34
#